data_AF-A0A7C1N7K3-F1
#
_entry.id   AF-A0A7C1N7K3-F1
#
_cell.length_a   1.000
_cell.length_b   1.000
_cell.length_c   1.000
_cell.angle_alpha   90.00
_cell.angle_beta   90.00
_cell.angle_gamma   90.00
#
_symmetry.space_group_name_H-M   'P 1'
#
loop_
_entity.id
_entity.type
_entity.pdbx_description
1 polymer ?
#
loop_
_entity_poly.entity_id
_entity_poly.type
_entity_poly.pdbx_seq_one_letter_code
_entity_poly.pdbx_strand_id
1 'polypeptide(L)'
;MAFRIKCFAVAMMSAFLFSACGPKLLTPKTRLDTPVQHVRNGMKLLKLDKFESAFREFSRANELDPKLSSPYVGMGLVYGHKGQFGKGLASIRQADEFAKETEQKLIVQVGYMRLYILGRAKLEKQWLRRIEDAFRKAKSASGDNPEPYYYMGVAYKISHDYDKALEQFVRVFEIDNGFVEEADSEYEAIQKIKRTMP
;
A
#
# COMPACT_ATOMS: atom_id res chain seq x y z
N MET A 1 -66.27 36.09 -36.28
CA MET A 1 -65.12 35.66 -37.11
C MET A 1 -63.91 35.49 -36.20
N ALA A 2 -63.58 34.26 -35.82
CA ALA A 2 -62.44 33.93 -34.96
C ALA A 2 -61.52 33.00 -35.75
N PHE A 3 -60.34 33.47 -36.14
CA PHE A 3 -59.28 32.62 -36.69
C PHE A 3 -57.93 33.30 -36.49
N ARG A 4 -56.94 32.48 -36.08
CA ARG A 4 -55.50 32.79 -35.89
C ARG A 4 -55.24 33.59 -34.61
N ILE A 5 -54.42 33.14 -33.65
CA ILE A 5 -53.03 32.71 -33.78
C ILE A 5 -52.74 31.68 -32.67
N LYS A 6 -52.57 30.41 -33.04
CA LYS A 6 -51.86 29.40 -32.24
C LYS A 6 -50.63 29.05 -33.06
N CYS A 7 -49.44 29.42 -32.57
CA CYS A 7 -48.11 28.88 -32.90
C CYS A 7 -47.10 29.93 -32.44
N PHE A 8 -46.45 29.70 -31.30
CA PHE A 8 -45.15 30.23 -30.84
C PHE A 8 -45.13 30.34 -29.32
N ALA A 9 -45.17 29.20 -28.64
CA ALA A 9 -44.84 29.14 -27.21
C ALA A 9 -44.43 27.72 -26.79
N VAL A 10 -43.64 27.03 -27.62
CA VAL A 10 -42.98 25.76 -27.24
C VAL A 10 -41.52 25.84 -27.72
N ALA A 11 -40.74 26.71 -27.09
CA ALA A 11 -39.29 26.74 -27.29
C ALA A 11 -38.61 27.50 -26.14
N MET A 12 -38.90 27.14 -24.88
CA MET A 12 -38.13 27.69 -23.76
C MET A 12 -38.14 26.78 -22.53
N MET A 13 -37.98 25.47 -22.74
CA MET A 13 -37.90 24.50 -21.65
C MET A 13 -36.95 23.36 -22.02
N SER A 14 -35.64 23.63 -22.12
CA SER A 14 -34.60 22.59 -22.17
C SER A 14 -33.18 23.16 -22.41
N ALA A 15 -32.64 23.99 -21.51
CA ALA A 15 -31.26 24.45 -21.69
C ALA A 15 -30.54 24.86 -20.39
N PHE A 16 -30.65 24.10 -19.28
CA PHE A 16 -29.82 24.38 -18.09
C PHE A 16 -29.43 23.14 -17.26
N LEU A 17 -29.33 21.95 -17.87
CA LEU A 17 -28.84 20.75 -17.18
C LEU A 17 -27.76 20.00 -17.97
N PHE A 18 -26.93 20.71 -18.73
CA PHE A 18 -25.72 20.12 -19.30
C PHE A 18 -24.48 20.70 -18.65
N SER A 19 -23.64 19.77 -18.19
CA SER A 19 -22.18 19.89 -18.04
C SER A 19 -21.65 20.77 -16.92
N ALA A 20 -21.82 20.31 -15.67
CA ALA A 20 -20.80 20.50 -14.64
C ALA A 20 -19.92 19.23 -14.52
N CYS A 21 -19.39 18.76 -15.64
CA CYS A 21 -18.23 17.89 -15.67
C CYS A 21 -17.07 18.69 -16.27
N GLY A 22 -16.66 19.76 -15.59
CA GLY A 22 -15.37 20.37 -15.87
C GLY A 22 -14.28 19.34 -15.55
N PRO A 23 -13.27 19.15 -16.40
CA PRO A 23 -12.13 18.33 -16.03
C PRO A 23 -11.54 18.88 -14.74
N LYS A 24 -11.19 18.00 -13.78
CA LYS A 24 -10.43 18.40 -12.59
C LYS A 24 -9.24 19.23 -13.08
N LEU A 25 -9.15 20.47 -12.62
CA LEU A 25 -8.05 21.37 -12.94
C LEU A 25 -6.74 20.71 -12.48
N LEU A 26 -5.94 20.22 -13.43
CA LEU A 26 -4.58 19.80 -13.18
C LEU A 26 -3.77 21.07 -12.91
N THR A 27 -3.45 21.32 -11.65
CA THR A 27 -2.60 22.44 -11.25
C THR A 27 -1.24 22.39 -11.95
N PRO A 28 -0.59 23.53 -12.18
CA PRO A 28 0.67 23.60 -12.93
C PRO A 28 1.74 22.64 -12.39
N LYS A 29 2.39 21.90 -13.30
CA LYS A 29 3.51 20.99 -13.02
C LYS A 29 4.68 21.76 -12.40
N THR A 30 4.74 21.85 -11.08
CA THR A 30 5.98 22.19 -10.39
C THR A 30 6.95 21.01 -10.55
N ARG A 31 8.27 21.26 -10.56
CA ARG A 31 9.32 20.23 -10.70
C ARG A 31 9.26 19.11 -9.63
N LEU A 32 8.43 19.29 -8.59
CA LEU A 32 8.27 18.39 -7.44
C LEU A 32 6.97 17.56 -7.48
N ASP A 33 6.01 17.84 -8.37
CA ASP A 33 4.71 17.13 -8.50
C ASP A 33 4.87 15.87 -9.38
N THR A 34 5.57 14.86 -8.84
CA THR A 34 5.79 13.57 -9.54
C THR A 34 5.12 12.41 -8.78
N PRO A 35 4.62 11.37 -9.48
CA PRO A 35 4.01 10.21 -8.83
C PRO A 35 4.91 9.58 -7.75
N VAL A 36 6.20 9.41 -8.08
CA VAL A 36 7.20 8.81 -7.18
C VAL A 36 7.43 9.65 -5.93
N GLN A 37 7.46 10.99 -6.05
CA GLN A 37 7.60 11.87 -4.90
C GLN A 37 6.39 11.79 -3.98
N HIS A 38 5.19 11.76 -4.53
CA HIS A 38 3.96 11.56 -3.76
C HIS A 38 3.93 10.18 -3.08
N VAL A 39 4.36 9.10 -3.74
CA VAL A 39 4.53 7.80 -3.08
C VAL A 39 5.49 7.91 -1.89
N ARG A 40 6.66 8.54 -2.07
CA ARG A 40 7.65 8.72 -1.01
C ARG A 40 7.10 9.52 0.17
N ASN A 41 6.37 10.61 -0.09
CA ASN A 41 5.71 11.41 0.95
C ASN A 41 4.63 10.60 1.68
N GLY A 42 3.80 9.89 0.93
CA GLY A 42 2.75 9.02 1.46
C GLY A 42 3.34 7.94 2.39
N MET A 43 4.45 7.32 2.00
CA MET A 43 5.16 6.34 2.83
C MET A 43 5.72 6.96 4.13
N LYS A 44 6.27 8.18 4.09
CA LYS A 44 6.69 8.90 5.30
C LYS A 44 5.50 9.20 6.22
N LEU A 45 4.40 9.68 5.66
CA LEU A 45 3.18 9.98 6.42
C LEU A 45 2.55 8.72 7.01
N LEU A 46 2.60 7.60 6.30
CA LEU A 46 2.17 6.29 6.79
C LEU A 46 2.99 5.84 8.00
N LYS A 47 4.32 5.99 7.96
CA LYS A 47 5.20 5.70 9.11
C LYS A 47 4.94 6.59 10.33
N LEU A 48 4.39 7.80 10.10
CA LEU A 48 4.00 8.75 11.14
C LEU A 48 2.53 8.60 11.58
N ASP A 49 1.86 7.51 11.19
CA ASP A 49 0.43 7.23 11.44
C ASP A 49 -0.54 8.33 10.93
N LYS A 50 -0.10 9.18 10.01
CA LYS A 50 -0.91 10.23 9.39
C LYS A 50 -1.69 9.68 8.20
N PHE A 51 -2.58 8.72 8.47
CA PHE A 51 -3.25 7.91 7.45
C PHE A 51 -4.03 8.71 6.41
N GLU A 52 -4.77 9.75 6.81
CA GLU A 52 -5.53 10.57 5.84
C GLU A 52 -4.60 11.35 4.91
N SER A 53 -3.52 11.92 5.45
CA SER A 53 -2.53 12.63 4.66
C SER A 53 -1.77 11.67 3.74
N ALA A 54 -1.40 10.48 4.23
CA ALA A 54 -0.78 9.44 3.42
C ALA A 54 -1.69 9.03 2.25
N PHE A 55 -2.99 8.82 2.52
CA PHE A 55 -3.96 8.48 1.48
C PHE A 55 -4.07 9.56 0.40
N ARG A 56 -4.04 10.85 0.78
CA ARG A 56 -4.06 11.97 -0.18
C ARG A 56 -2.82 11.95 -1.07
N GLU A 57 -1.63 11.74 -0.51
CA GLU A 57 -0.40 11.63 -1.30
C GLU A 57 -0.47 10.44 -2.28
N PHE A 58 -0.87 9.25 -1.82
CA PHE A 58 -1.04 8.12 -2.72
C PHE A 58 -2.12 8.37 -3.79
N SER A 59 -3.21 9.06 -3.43
CA SER A 59 -4.26 9.44 -4.38
C SER A 59 -3.73 10.38 -5.45
N ARG A 60 -2.90 11.36 -5.07
CA ARG A 60 -2.25 12.26 -6.02
C ARG A 60 -1.30 11.50 -6.94
N ALA A 61 -0.51 10.57 -6.40
CA ALA A 61 0.36 9.73 -7.22
C ALA A 61 -0.42 8.91 -8.25
N ASN A 62 -1.56 8.34 -7.84
CA ASN A 62 -2.46 7.59 -8.71
C ASN A 62 -3.14 8.47 -9.77
N GLU A 63 -3.49 9.72 -9.44
CA GLU A 63 -4.03 10.67 -10.43
C GLU A 63 -2.99 11.04 -11.51
N LEU A 64 -1.72 11.13 -11.12
CA LEU A 64 -0.62 11.47 -12.02
C LEU A 64 -0.16 10.28 -12.89
N ASP A 65 -0.15 9.08 -12.33
CA ASP A 65 0.11 7.82 -13.04
C ASP A 65 -0.81 6.70 -12.53
N PRO A 66 -1.94 6.47 -13.20
CA PRO A 66 -2.93 5.45 -12.79
C PRO A 66 -2.42 4.01 -12.88
N LYS A 67 -1.30 3.76 -13.56
CA LYS A 67 -0.71 2.42 -13.74
C LYS A 67 0.55 2.24 -12.90
N LEU A 68 0.94 3.21 -12.07
CA LEU A 68 2.00 3.02 -11.10
C LEU A 68 1.49 2.10 -9.98
N SER A 69 2.18 0.99 -9.70
CA SER A 69 1.74 0.02 -8.70
C SER A 69 1.90 0.51 -7.24
N SER A 70 2.97 1.25 -6.93
CA SER A 70 3.31 1.64 -5.56
C SER A 70 2.25 2.47 -4.80
N PRO A 71 1.53 3.43 -5.43
CA PRO A 71 0.41 4.13 -4.79
C PRO A 71 -0.67 3.19 -4.29
N TYR A 72 -1.01 2.15 -5.06
CA TYR A 72 -2.03 1.18 -4.67
C TYR A 72 -1.59 0.32 -3.48
N VAL A 73 -0.29 -0.03 -3.40
CA VAL A 73 0.28 -0.65 -2.20
C VAL A 73 0.12 0.27 -0.99
N GLY A 74 0.49 1.55 -1.14
CA GLY A 74 0.35 2.56 -0.09
C GLY A 74 -1.08 2.73 0.41
N MET A 75 -2.05 2.85 -0.50
CA MET A 75 -3.48 2.90 -0.17
C MET A 75 -3.94 1.61 0.53
N GLY A 76 -3.46 0.45 0.06
CA GLY A 76 -3.78 -0.84 0.65
C GLY A 76 -3.38 -0.92 2.12
N LEU A 77 -2.19 -0.41 2.45
CA LEU A 77 -1.70 -0.32 3.82
C LEU A 77 -2.49 0.68 4.65
N VAL A 78 -2.82 1.86 4.10
CA VAL A 78 -3.69 2.83 4.80
C VAL A 78 -5.04 2.18 5.17
N TYR A 79 -5.67 1.45 4.25
CA TYR A 79 -6.89 0.73 4.55
C TYR A 79 -6.67 -0.33 5.64
N GLY A 80 -5.55 -1.05 5.60
CA GLY A 80 -5.17 -2.01 6.64
C GLY A 80 -5.06 -1.39 8.03
N HIS A 81 -4.38 -0.25 8.16
CA HIS A 81 -4.28 0.48 9.43
C HIS A 81 -5.64 1.01 9.92
N LYS A 82 -6.58 1.29 9.01
CA LYS A 82 -7.98 1.62 9.34
C LYS A 82 -8.85 0.38 9.62
N GLY A 83 -8.29 -0.83 9.64
CA GLY A 83 -9.03 -2.09 9.83
C GLY A 83 -9.87 -2.52 8.62
N GLN A 84 -9.79 -1.82 7.50
CA GLN A 84 -10.55 -2.09 6.27
C GLN A 84 -9.80 -3.09 5.38
N PHE A 85 -9.48 -4.27 5.92
CA PHE A 85 -8.60 -5.24 5.29
C PHE A 85 -9.06 -5.71 3.90
N GLY A 86 -10.37 -5.85 3.67
CA GLY A 86 -10.91 -6.22 2.36
C GLY A 86 -10.60 -5.19 1.27
N LYS A 87 -10.72 -3.89 1.59
CA LYS A 87 -10.30 -2.80 0.68
C LYS A 87 -8.79 -2.78 0.52
N GLY A 88 -8.06 -2.99 1.62
CA GLY A 88 -6.61 -3.09 1.60
C GLY A 88 -6.11 -4.13 0.61
N LEU A 89 -6.66 -5.34 0.68
CA LEU A 89 -6.28 -6.45 -0.18
C LEU A 89 -6.69 -6.22 -1.64
N ALA A 90 -7.86 -5.59 -1.87
CA ALA A 90 -8.27 -5.18 -3.20
C ALA A 90 -7.30 -4.18 -3.83
N SER A 91 -6.83 -3.18 -3.07
CA SER A 91 -5.83 -2.22 -3.56
C SER A 91 -4.49 -2.89 -3.88
N ILE A 92 -4.00 -3.81 -3.03
CA ILE A 92 -2.73 -4.52 -3.32
C ILE A 92 -2.87 -5.46 -4.53
N ARG A 93 -4.04 -6.09 -4.74
CA ARG A 93 -4.30 -6.85 -5.98
C ARG A 93 -4.21 -5.98 -7.23
N GLN A 94 -4.79 -4.78 -7.18
CA GLN A 94 -4.68 -3.83 -8.29
C GLN A 94 -3.23 -3.40 -8.53
N ALA A 95 -2.44 -3.24 -7.46
CA ALA A 95 -1.00 -3.00 -7.59
C ALA A 95 -0.27 -4.14 -8.32
N ASP A 96 -0.63 -5.39 -8.02
CA ASP A 96 -0.07 -6.61 -8.63
C ASP A 96 -0.35 -6.68 -10.14
N GLU A 97 -1.56 -6.31 -10.57
CA GLU A 97 -1.93 -6.24 -12.00
C GLU A 97 -1.06 -5.25 -12.78
N PHE A 98 -0.68 -4.15 -12.15
CA PHE A 98 0.15 -3.11 -12.75
C PHE A 98 1.65 -3.35 -12.64
N ALA A 99 2.11 -4.13 -11.67
CA ALA A 99 3.52 -4.43 -11.48
C ALA A 99 4.08 -5.28 -12.64
N LYS A 100 4.98 -4.70 -13.44
CA LYS A 100 5.65 -5.39 -14.55
C LYS A 100 7.08 -5.74 -14.20
N GLU A 101 7.77 -4.76 -13.65
CA GLU A 101 9.17 -4.90 -13.28
C GLU A 101 9.35 -5.68 -11.99
N THR A 102 10.50 -6.31 -11.89
CA THR A 102 10.91 -7.12 -10.75
C THR A 102 10.84 -6.33 -9.43
N GLU A 103 11.33 -5.10 -9.41
CA GLU A 103 11.27 -4.23 -8.23
C GLU A 103 9.82 -3.89 -7.83
N GLN A 104 8.96 -3.61 -8.80
CA GLN A 104 7.55 -3.34 -8.55
C GLN A 104 6.85 -4.56 -7.93
N LYS A 105 7.16 -5.75 -8.44
CA LYS A 105 6.62 -7.01 -7.91
C LYS A 105 7.09 -7.24 -6.48
N LEU A 106 8.37 -6.98 -6.17
CA LEU A 106 8.89 -7.05 -4.81
C LEU A 106 8.11 -6.12 -3.87
N ILE A 107 7.92 -4.86 -4.25
CA ILE A 107 7.15 -3.87 -3.45
C ILE A 107 5.72 -4.36 -3.20
N VAL A 108 5.07 -4.95 -4.20
CA VAL A 108 3.72 -5.53 -4.05
C VAL A 108 3.71 -6.69 -3.07
N GLN A 109 4.68 -7.62 -3.16
CA GLN A 109 4.75 -8.77 -2.25
C GLN A 109 5.04 -8.34 -0.81
N VAL A 110 5.96 -7.39 -0.61
CA VAL A 110 6.18 -6.76 0.70
C VAL A 110 4.90 -6.08 1.21
N GLY A 111 4.15 -5.42 0.32
CA GLY A 111 2.83 -4.87 0.61
C GLY A 111 1.86 -5.91 1.17
N TYR A 112 1.75 -7.08 0.51
CA TYR A 112 0.95 -8.20 1.01
C TYR A 112 1.42 -8.65 2.38
N MET A 113 2.73 -8.87 2.57
CA MET A 113 3.29 -9.30 3.86
C MET A 113 2.86 -8.36 4.98
N ARG A 114 3.06 -7.05 4.79
CA ARG A 114 2.69 -6.02 5.75
C ARG A 114 1.18 -6.00 6.05
N LEU A 115 0.34 -6.13 5.03
CA LEU A 115 -1.11 -6.16 5.22
C LEU A 115 -1.56 -7.39 6.01
N TYR A 116 -1.00 -8.57 5.73
CA TYR A 116 -1.28 -9.79 6.49
C TYR A 116 -0.74 -9.71 7.93
N ILE A 117 0.39 -9.05 8.18
CA ILE A 117 0.89 -8.76 9.53
C ILE A 117 -0.07 -7.83 10.30
N LEU A 118 -0.66 -6.82 9.64
CA LEU A 118 -1.65 -5.94 10.26
C LEU A 118 -2.97 -6.69 10.57
N GLY A 119 -3.47 -7.45 9.60
CA GLY A 119 -4.77 -8.14 9.70
C GLY A 119 -4.75 -9.43 10.51
N ARG A 120 -3.68 -10.22 10.41
CA ARG A 120 -3.51 -11.54 11.03
C ARG A 120 -4.76 -12.40 10.83
N ALA A 121 -5.18 -13.08 11.90
CA ALA A 121 -6.38 -13.93 11.92
C ALA A 121 -7.68 -13.18 11.60
N LYS A 122 -7.75 -11.84 11.72
CA LYS A 122 -8.94 -11.06 11.32
C LYS A 122 -9.10 -11.00 9.81
N LEU A 123 -7.99 -11.09 9.07
CA LEU A 123 -8.00 -11.11 7.62
C LEU A 123 -8.08 -12.55 7.10
N GLU A 124 -7.23 -13.44 7.62
CA GLU A 124 -7.24 -14.86 7.24
C GLU A 124 -6.63 -15.76 8.31
N LYS A 125 -7.22 -16.95 8.54
CA LYS A 125 -6.71 -17.92 9.53
C LYS A 125 -5.27 -18.36 9.24
N GLN A 126 -4.94 -18.55 7.95
CA GLN A 126 -3.61 -18.97 7.48
C GLN A 126 -2.70 -17.77 7.13
N TRP A 127 -2.83 -16.64 7.85
CA TRP A 127 -2.09 -15.41 7.57
C TRP A 127 -0.57 -15.63 7.47
N LEU A 128 0.02 -16.47 8.32
CA LEU A 128 1.46 -16.75 8.27
C LEU A 128 1.86 -17.42 6.94
N ARG A 129 1.08 -18.42 6.49
CA ARG A 129 1.30 -19.07 5.19
C ARG A 129 1.21 -18.09 4.02
N ARG A 130 0.29 -17.11 4.09
CA ARG A 130 0.19 -16.06 3.07
C ARG A 130 1.42 -15.16 3.04
N ILE A 131 2.00 -14.86 4.21
CA ILE A 131 3.25 -14.12 4.31
C ILE A 131 4.41 -14.94 3.74
N GLU A 132 4.52 -16.23 4.07
CA GLU A 132 5.55 -17.12 3.52
C GLU A 132 5.47 -17.22 1.99
N ASP A 133 4.26 -17.30 1.44
CA ASP A 133 4.03 -17.30 -0.01
C ASP A 133 4.45 -15.97 -0.66
N ALA A 134 4.12 -14.83 -0.04
CA ALA A 134 4.52 -13.52 -0.52
C ALA A 134 6.05 -13.33 -0.41
N PHE A 135 6.65 -13.76 0.69
CA PHE A 135 8.09 -13.75 0.91
C PHE A 135 8.84 -14.54 -0.16
N ARG A 136 8.39 -15.76 -0.48
CA ARG A 136 8.98 -16.59 -1.54
C ARG A 136 8.95 -15.87 -2.90
N LYS A 137 7.84 -15.20 -3.22
CA LYS A 137 7.72 -14.38 -4.44
C LYS A 137 8.64 -13.16 -4.40
N ALA A 138 8.74 -12.46 -3.26
CA ALA A 138 9.63 -11.30 -3.10
C ALA A 138 11.10 -11.69 -3.27
N LYS A 139 11.53 -12.80 -2.65
CA LYS A 139 12.90 -13.33 -2.77
C LYS A 139 13.24 -13.75 -4.21
N SER A 140 12.29 -14.29 -4.96
CA SER A 140 12.51 -14.62 -6.37
C SER A 140 12.68 -13.40 -7.27
N ALA A 141 12.23 -12.23 -6.81
CA ALA A 141 12.37 -10.98 -7.54
C ALA A 141 13.71 -10.27 -7.25
N SER A 142 14.26 -10.29 -6.03
CA SER A 142 15.55 -9.63 -5.78
C SER A 142 16.38 -10.38 -4.76
N GLY A 143 17.68 -10.58 -5.06
CA GLY A 143 18.60 -11.36 -4.23
C GLY A 143 18.93 -10.71 -2.89
N ASP A 144 18.97 -9.37 -2.83
CA ASP A 144 19.65 -8.64 -1.75
C ASP A 144 18.83 -7.45 -1.20
N ASN A 145 17.50 -7.57 -1.10
CA ASN A 145 16.68 -6.58 -0.39
C ASN A 145 16.39 -7.08 1.04
N PRO A 146 16.72 -6.31 2.11
CA PRO A 146 16.49 -6.75 3.49
C PRO A 146 15.02 -6.64 3.93
N GLU A 147 14.19 -5.83 3.27
CA GLU A 147 12.82 -5.54 3.70
C GLU A 147 11.92 -6.81 3.78
N PRO A 148 11.92 -7.74 2.80
CA PRO A 148 11.19 -8.99 2.92
C PRO A 148 11.65 -9.84 4.12
N TYR A 149 12.95 -9.88 4.42
CA TYR A 149 13.47 -10.66 5.56
C TYR A 149 13.03 -10.03 6.88
N TYR A 150 13.08 -8.70 7.00
CA TYR A 150 12.59 -7.99 8.18
C TYR A 150 11.12 -8.33 8.48
N TYR A 151 10.22 -8.18 7.50
CA TYR A 151 8.80 -8.49 7.73
C TYR A 151 8.54 -9.98 7.96
N MET A 152 9.35 -10.88 7.39
CA MET A 152 9.26 -12.31 7.69
C MET A 152 9.66 -12.59 9.15
N GLY A 153 10.72 -11.94 9.65
CA GLY A 153 11.14 -12.01 11.05
C GLY A 153 10.06 -11.52 12.00
N VAL A 154 9.45 -10.37 11.68
CA VAL A 154 8.30 -9.84 12.44
C VAL A 154 7.12 -10.83 12.44
N ALA A 155 6.81 -11.46 11.30
CA ALA A 155 5.74 -12.43 11.21
C ALA A 155 5.98 -13.66 12.09
N TYR A 156 7.19 -14.23 12.05
CA TYR A 156 7.56 -15.36 12.91
C TYR A 156 7.60 -14.98 14.39
N LYS A 157 8.05 -13.77 14.74
CA LYS A 157 7.99 -13.27 16.11
C LYS A 157 6.54 -13.25 16.62
N ILE A 158 5.62 -12.73 15.82
CA ILE A 158 4.19 -12.69 16.15
C ILE A 158 3.59 -14.09 16.26
N SER A 159 4.08 -15.07 15.50
CA SER A 159 3.66 -16.48 15.62
C SER A 159 4.36 -17.23 16.76
N HIS A 160 5.25 -16.59 17.50
CA HIS A 160 6.09 -17.15 18.57
C HIS A 160 7.15 -18.16 18.08
N ASP A 161 7.42 -18.22 16.77
CA ASP A 161 8.52 -18.99 16.18
C ASP A 161 9.83 -18.20 16.29
N TYR A 162 10.30 -17.99 17.52
CA TYR A 162 11.43 -17.10 17.81
C TYR A 162 12.73 -17.48 17.10
N ASP A 163 13.00 -18.78 16.93
CA ASP A 163 14.21 -19.23 16.23
C ASP A 163 14.20 -18.80 14.75
N LYS A 164 13.09 -19.05 14.06
CA LYS A 164 12.92 -18.60 12.66
C LYS A 164 12.93 -17.08 12.55
N ALA A 165 12.38 -16.37 13.53
CA ALA A 165 12.40 -14.91 13.55
C ALA A 165 13.84 -14.37 13.62
N LEU A 166 14.66 -14.91 14.53
CA LEU A 166 16.08 -14.54 14.66
C LEU A 166 16.86 -14.86 13.38
N GLU A 167 16.62 -16.01 12.75
CA GLU A 167 17.23 -16.36 11.45
C GLU A 167 16.95 -15.30 10.38
N GLN A 168 15.71 -14.80 10.30
CA GLN A 168 15.38 -13.76 9.31
C GLN A 168 16.02 -12.42 9.63
N PHE A 169 16.12 -12.03 10.90
CA PHE A 169 16.81 -10.80 11.29
C PHE A 169 18.33 -10.88 11.05
N VAL A 170 18.95 -12.04 11.23
CA VAL A 170 20.35 -12.25 10.84
C VAL A 170 20.55 -12.02 9.33
N ARG A 171 19.62 -12.47 8.48
CA ARG A 171 19.67 -12.16 7.04
C ARG A 171 19.60 -10.67 6.75
N VAL A 172 18.91 -9.86 7.57
CA VAL A 172 18.92 -8.39 7.44
C VAL A 172 20.31 -7.83 7.72
N PHE A 173 20.98 -8.29 8.79
CA PHE A 173 22.33 -7.87 9.14
C PHE A 173 23.38 -8.30 8.12
N GLU A 174 23.21 -9.46 7.48
CA GLU A 174 24.12 -9.93 6.42
C GLU A 174 24.00 -9.12 5.13
N ILE A 175 22.81 -8.59 4.83
CA ILE A 175 22.58 -7.73 3.66
C ILE A 175 23.06 -6.29 3.91
N ASP A 176 22.95 -5.80 5.14
CA ASP A 176 23.48 -4.51 5.63
C ASP A 176 23.15 -3.29 4.74
N ASN A 177 21.89 -3.18 4.29
CA ASN A 177 21.44 -2.07 3.44
C ASN A 177 20.00 -1.62 3.76
N GLY A 178 19.76 -1.31 5.03
CA GLY A 178 18.47 -0.86 5.56
C GLY A 178 17.79 -1.89 6.47
N PHE A 179 16.85 -1.42 7.29
CA PHE A 179 16.16 -2.21 8.33
C PHE A 179 17.06 -2.79 9.43
N VAL A 180 18.36 -2.46 9.46
CA VAL A 180 19.31 -2.99 10.46
C VAL A 180 18.92 -2.53 11.86
N GLU A 181 18.65 -1.24 12.07
CA GLU A 181 18.23 -0.72 13.38
C GLU A 181 16.89 -1.33 13.84
N GLU A 182 15.91 -1.41 12.93
CA GLU A 182 14.63 -2.03 13.23
C GLU A 182 14.77 -3.53 13.55
N ALA A 183 15.58 -4.26 12.78
CA ALA A 183 15.83 -5.69 13.00
C ALA A 183 16.59 -5.95 14.30
N ASP A 184 17.55 -5.10 14.66
CA ASP A 184 18.32 -5.20 15.90
C ASP A 184 17.42 -5.05 17.13
N SER A 185 16.55 -4.04 17.14
CA SER A 185 15.56 -3.86 18.22
C SER A 185 14.66 -5.09 18.40
N GLU A 186 14.20 -5.67 17.29
CA GLU A 186 13.36 -6.87 17.29
C GLU A 186 14.15 -8.12 17.74
N TYR A 187 15.41 -8.25 17.31
CA TYR A 187 16.32 -9.33 17.68
C TYR A 187 16.62 -9.33 19.19
N GLU A 188 16.98 -8.18 19.75
CA GLU A 188 17.21 -8.01 21.19
C GLU A 188 15.96 -8.32 22.02
N ALA A 189 14.79 -7.87 21.56
CA ALA A 189 13.53 -8.16 22.23
C ALA A 189 13.28 -9.68 22.32
N ILE A 190 13.53 -10.43 21.25
CA ILE A 190 13.39 -11.89 21.24
C ILE A 190 14.42 -12.56 22.15
N GLN A 191 15.69 -12.11 22.12
CA GLN A 191 16.74 -12.63 23.01
C GLN A 191 16.34 -12.50 24.48
N LYS A 192 15.78 -11.35 24.87
CA LYS A 192 15.27 -11.13 26.22
C LYS A 192 14.10 -12.06 26.57
N ILE A 193 13.16 -12.26 25.65
CA ILE A 193 12.06 -13.22 25.83
C ILE A 193 12.63 -14.61 26.09
N LYS A 194 13.52 -15.12 25.24
CA LYS A 194 14.11 -16.46 25.38
C LYS A 194 14.85 -16.66 26.71
N ARG A 195 15.56 -15.63 27.20
CA ARG A 195 16.27 -15.68 28.50
C ARG A 195 15.35 -15.68 29.71
N THR A 196 14.10 -15.23 29.55
CA THR A 196 13.12 -15.09 30.65
C THR A 196 12.02 -16.15 30.61
N MET A 197 12.07 -17.08 29.64
CA MET A 197 11.19 -18.24 29.58
C MET A 197 11.59 -19.24 30.70
N PRO A 198 10.62 -19.76 31.47
CA PRO A 198 10.86 -20.74 32.53
C PRO A 198 11.21 -22.13 32.00
#